data_AF-A0A942GZZ3-F1
#
_entry.id   AF-A0A942GZZ3-F1
#
_cell.length_a   1.000
_cell.length_b   1.000
_cell.length_c   1.000
_cell.angle_alpha   90.00
_cell.angle_beta   90.00
_cell.angle_gamma   90.00
#
_symmetry.space_group_name_H-M   'P 1'
#
loop_
_entity.id
_entity.type
_entity.pdbx_description
1 polymer ?
#
loop_
_entity_poly.entity_id
_entity_poly.type
_entity_poly.pdbx_seq_one_letter_code
_entity_poly.pdbx_strand_id
1 'polypeptide(L)'
;MALMELANLGWAAPASGGGGGLQEFLGQLPDPMRPYLWQLLFVLALVVALHWILKLGFYKSIMGAMADREAALSAGSDTKAKAAVLIEARQREYREKLKDLRAQAAAHRKSLADAAGAEKQAMVEAARAKAVDRRKAAMAALAAEAAQAKQDLVAQADQLAESLATRLMKQA
;
A
#
# COMPACT_ATOMS: atom_id res chain seq x y z
N MET A 1 20.47 -14.52 44.51
CA MET A 1 21.08 -14.42 45.85
C MET A 1 22.09 -13.27 45.89
N ALA A 2 21.64 -12.04 45.67
CA ALA A 2 22.46 -10.82 45.76
C ALA A 2 21.59 -9.61 46.12
N LEU A 3 20.47 -9.85 46.82
CA LEU A 3 19.50 -8.84 47.27
C LEU A 3 19.21 -8.96 48.77
N MET A 4 19.94 -9.80 49.50
CA MET A 4 19.78 -10.00 50.95
C MET A 4 20.92 -9.43 51.81
N GLU A 5 21.98 -8.86 51.23
CA GLU A 5 23.08 -8.26 52.01
C GLU A 5 23.02 -6.73 52.16
N LEU A 6 22.19 -6.03 51.39
CA LEU A 6 22.05 -4.57 51.52
C LEU A 6 21.01 -4.13 52.56
N ALA A 7 20.34 -5.09 53.21
CA ALA A 7 19.38 -4.83 54.29
C ALA A 7 20.02 -4.75 55.69
N ASN A 8 21.35 -4.96 55.80
CA ASN A 8 22.05 -5.03 57.10
C ASN A 8 22.90 -3.79 57.44
N LEU A 9 22.74 -2.68 56.70
CA LEU A 9 23.16 -1.35 57.16
C LEU A 9 21.97 -0.65 57.83
N GLY A 10 21.42 -1.34 58.84
CA GLY A 10 20.64 -0.69 59.87
C GLY A 10 21.57 0.24 60.64
N TRP A 11 21.53 1.53 60.31
CA TRP A 11 22.01 2.57 61.21
C TRP A 11 21.24 2.40 62.52
N ALA A 12 21.94 1.91 63.54
CA ALA A 12 21.41 1.68 64.87
C ALA A 12 20.84 2.99 65.43
N ALA A 13 19.52 3.06 65.51
CA ALA A 13 18.84 4.04 66.34
C ALA A 13 19.07 3.63 67.81
N PRO A 14 19.64 4.49 68.67
CA PRO A 14 19.68 4.20 70.09
C PRO A 14 18.25 4.34 70.63
N ALA A 15 17.64 3.21 70.97
CA ALA A 15 16.45 3.16 71.78
C ALA A 15 16.86 3.37 73.25
N SER A 16 16.44 4.48 73.86
CA SER A 16 15.65 4.48 75.11
C SER A 16 15.58 5.87 75.74
N GLY A 17 14.33 6.31 75.98
CA GLY A 17 13.87 6.93 77.23
C GLY A 17 14.52 8.24 77.72
N GLY A 18 13.75 9.32 77.64
CA GLY A 18 13.92 10.50 78.50
C GLY A 18 14.15 11.77 77.70
N GLY A 19 13.34 12.79 77.96
CA GLY A 19 13.39 14.10 77.30
C GLY A 19 14.64 14.94 77.60
N GLY A 20 15.81 14.32 77.71
CA GLY A 20 17.10 14.96 78.03
C GLY A 20 18.23 14.65 77.04
N GLY A 21 18.09 13.68 76.13
CA GLY A 21 19.18 13.25 75.24
C GLY A 21 19.68 14.31 74.25
N LEU A 22 18.80 15.23 73.83
CA LEU A 22 19.20 16.40 73.06
C LEU A 22 20.01 17.38 73.93
N GLN A 23 19.64 17.58 75.19
CA GLN A 23 20.34 18.51 76.08
C GLN A 23 21.73 18.03 76.49
N GLU A 24 21.93 16.73 76.62
CA GLU A 24 23.23 16.14 76.97
C GLU A 24 24.22 16.16 75.79
N PHE A 25 23.74 15.92 74.56
CA PHE A 25 24.55 16.08 73.34
C PHE A 25 24.89 17.55 73.04
N LEU A 26 23.95 18.47 73.34
CA LEU A 26 24.15 19.92 73.21
C LEU A 26 25.09 20.50 74.29
N GLY A 27 25.25 19.80 75.41
CA GLY A 27 26.11 20.20 76.53
C GLY A 27 27.59 19.84 76.37
N GLN A 28 27.93 18.90 75.48
CA GLN A 28 29.32 18.43 75.23
C GLN A 28 30.06 19.22 74.14
N LEU A 29 29.42 20.21 73.52
CA LEU A 29 30.02 21.07 72.52
C LEU A 29 30.81 22.23 73.18
N PRO A 30 32.05 22.53 72.74
CA PRO A 30 32.82 23.68 73.21
C PRO A 30 32.00 24.99 73.10
N ASP A 31 32.19 25.89 74.07
CA ASP A 31 31.31 27.03 74.37
C ASP A 31 30.98 28.06 73.27
N PRO A 32 31.56 28.10 72.05
CA PRO A 32 30.94 28.87 70.95
C PRO A 32 29.78 28.18 70.23
N MET A 33 29.43 26.92 70.54
CA MET A 33 28.40 26.14 69.81
C MET A 33 27.19 25.69 70.65
N ARG A 34 26.92 26.30 71.80
CA ARG A 34 25.68 26.04 72.55
C ARG A 34 24.50 26.73 71.84
N PRO A 35 23.53 26.00 71.26
CA PRO A 35 22.41 26.65 70.62
C PRO A 35 21.47 27.17 71.71
N TYR A 36 21.36 28.48 71.82
CA TYR A 36 20.30 29.11 72.58
C TYR A 36 18.95 28.60 72.04
N LEU A 37 18.02 28.18 72.90
CA LEU A 37 16.68 27.71 72.49
C LEU A 37 15.98 28.70 71.54
N TRP A 38 16.23 29.99 71.75
CA TRP A 38 15.74 31.06 70.89
C TRP A 38 16.35 31.03 69.48
N GLN A 39 17.62 30.69 69.36
CA GLN A 39 18.32 30.56 68.08
C GLN A 39 17.82 29.33 67.30
N LEU A 40 17.49 28.24 67.99
CA LEU A 40 16.83 27.07 67.38
C LEU A 40 15.43 27.42 66.85
N LEU A 41 14.62 28.15 67.63
CA LEU A 41 13.31 28.62 67.17
C LEU A 41 13.43 29.58 65.98
N PHE A 42 14.43 30.46 66.00
CA PHE A 42 14.70 31.35 64.88
C PHE A 42 15.13 30.60 63.62
N VAL A 43 16.04 29.62 63.73
CA VAL A 43 16.45 28.77 62.60
C VAL A 43 15.29 27.93 62.10
N LEU A 44 14.45 27.39 62.98
CA LEU A 44 13.25 26.65 62.60
C LEU A 44 12.26 27.55 61.85
N ALA A 45 12.01 28.76 62.35
CA ALA A 45 11.19 29.75 61.66
C ALA A 45 11.76 30.13 60.29
N LEU A 46 13.09 30.29 60.20
CA LEU A 46 13.80 30.56 58.94
C LEU A 46 13.64 29.40 57.95
N VAL A 47 13.78 28.15 58.40
CA VAL A 47 13.60 26.94 57.57
C VAL A 47 12.16 26.81 57.10
N VAL A 48 11.17 27.10 57.97
CA VAL A 48 9.75 27.10 57.59
C VAL A 48 9.47 28.20 56.57
N ALA A 49 9.98 29.41 56.77
CA ALA A 49 9.84 30.51 55.82
C ALA A 49 10.49 30.18 54.47
N LEU A 50 11.71 29.61 54.50
CA LEU A 50 12.43 29.17 53.30
C LEU A 50 11.66 28.05 52.58
N HIS A 51 11.16 27.05 53.32
CA HIS A 51 10.33 25.98 52.76
C HIS A 51 9.09 26.55 52.07
N TRP A 52 8.45 27.55 52.67
CA TRP A 52 7.26 28.18 52.11
C TRP A 52 7.59 28.93 50.81
N ILE A 53 8.70 29.67 50.79
CA ILE A 53 9.21 30.37 49.60
C ILE A 53 9.52 29.37 48.47
N LEU A 54 10.21 28.27 48.79
CA LEU A 54 10.51 27.21 47.81
C LEU A 54 9.22 26.53 47.30
N LYS A 55 8.26 26.28 48.18
CA LYS A 55 6.97 25.66 47.83
C LYS A 55 6.15 26.52 46.88
N LEU A 56 6.12 27.85 47.07
CA LEU A 56 5.38 28.75 46.20
C LEU A 56 6.09 29.00 44.87
N GLY A 57 7.40 29.24 44.89
CA GLY A 57 8.16 29.61 43.68
C GLY A 57 8.66 28.41 42.87
N PHE A 58 9.32 27.47 43.54
CA PHE A 58 10.17 26.47 42.87
C PHE A 58 9.39 25.22 42.48
N TYR A 59 8.57 24.67 43.39
CA TYR A 59 7.82 23.44 43.13
C TYR A 59 6.76 23.61 42.04
N LYS A 60 6.05 24.74 42.03
CA LYS A 60 5.05 25.04 41.01
C LYS A 60 5.68 25.20 39.62
N SER A 61 6.84 25.86 39.54
CA SER A 61 7.56 26.05 38.27
C SER A 61 8.10 24.73 37.71
N ILE A 62 8.68 23.86 38.55
CA ILE A 62 9.22 22.57 38.10
C ILE A 62 8.09 21.60 37.69
N MET A 63 7.02 21.50 38.47
CA MET A 63 5.87 20.66 38.13
C MET A 63 5.18 21.12 36.85
N GLY A 64 5.06 22.44 36.64
CA GLY A 64 4.52 23.01 35.40
C GLY A 64 5.36 22.61 34.18
N ALA A 65 6.68 22.79 34.25
CA ALA A 65 7.57 22.43 33.14
C ALA A 65 7.58 20.92 32.82
N MET A 66 7.39 20.05 33.82
CA MET A 66 7.26 18.60 33.61
C MET A 66 5.91 18.24 32.98
N ALA A 67 4.81 18.85 33.45
CA ALA A 67 3.48 18.65 32.87
C ALA A 67 3.41 19.15 31.41
N ASP A 68 4.02 20.29 31.11
CA ASP A 68 4.08 20.82 29.74
C ASP A 68 4.89 19.89 28.81
N ARG A 69 5.98 19.30 29.31
CA ARG A 69 6.77 18.31 28.55
C ARG A 69 5.98 17.03 28.31
N GLU A 70 5.30 16.50 29.32
CA GLU A 70 4.47 15.31 29.17
C GLU A 70 3.30 15.55 28.19
N ALA A 71 2.65 16.71 28.30
CA ALA A 71 1.58 17.11 27.38
C ALA A 71 2.10 17.27 25.94
N ALA A 72 3.28 17.87 25.75
CA ALA A 72 3.90 18.01 24.44
C ALA A 72 4.30 16.66 23.83
N LEU A 73 4.81 15.72 24.64
CA LEU A 73 5.16 14.37 24.21
C LEU A 73 3.90 13.56 23.84
N SER A 74 2.86 13.59 24.68
CA SER A 74 1.58 12.94 24.42
C SER A 74 0.87 13.52 23.20
N ALA A 75 0.87 14.84 23.02
CA ALA A 75 0.34 15.47 21.82
C ALA A 75 1.15 15.07 20.57
N GLY A 76 2.47 14.96 20.70
CA GLY A 76 3.36 14.49 19.64
C GLY A 76 3.12 13.02 19.26
N SER A 77 2.82 12.15 20.23
CA SER A 77 2.51 10.73 19.96
C SER A 77 1.14 10.56 19.31
N ASP A 78 0.12 11.27 19.80
CA ASP A 78 -1.25 11.16 19.27
C ASP A 78 -1.35 11.71 17.84
N THR A 79 -0.65 12.80 17.54
CA THR A 79 -0.59 13.35 16.19
C THR A 79 0.09 12.41 15.21
N LYS A 80 1.18 11.74 15.64
CA LYS A 80 1.84 10.70 14.84
C LYS A 80 0.95 9.47 14.63
N ALA A 81 0.25 9.01 15.67
CA ALA A 81 -0.67 7.88 15.56
C ALA A 81 -1.82 8.19 14.60
N LYS A 82 -2.44 9.38 14.70
CA LYS A 82 -3.49 9.84 13.77
C LYS A 82 -2.96 9.97 12.35
N ALA A 83 -1.76 10.51 12.16
CA ALA A 83 -1.13 10.61 10.85
C ALA A 83 -0.86 9.23 10.23
N ALA A 84 -0.38 8.26 11.02
CA ALA A 84 -0.15 6.89 10.57
C ALA A 84 -1.45 6.22 10.08
N VAL A 85 -2.54 6.36 10.85
CA VAL A 85 -3.87 5.82 10.45
C VAL A 85 -4.37 6.46 9.15
N LEU A 86 -4.22 7.78 9.00
CA LEU A 86 -4.63 8.48 7.77
C LEU A 86 -3.80 8.07 6.55
N ILE A 87 -2.49 7.90 6.73
CA ILE A 87 -1.59 7.44 5.65
C ILE A 87 -1.96 6.02 5.26
N GLU A 88 -2.18 5.12 6.23
CA GLU A 88 -2.55 3.73 5.94
C GLU A 88 -3.91 3.65 5.24
N ALA A 89 -4.90 4.41 5.69
CA ALA A 89 -6.21 4.50 5.04
C ALA A 89 -6.08 4.97 3.59
N ARG A 90 -5.31 6.04 3.33
CA ARG A 90 -5.05 6.52 1.97
C ARG A 90 -4.31 5.47 1.14
N GLN A 91 -3.31 4.79 1.69
CA GLN A 91 -2.59 3.73 0.98
C GLN A 91 -3.50 2.58 0.58
N ARG A 92 -4.43 2.17 1.46
CA ARG A 92 -5.44 1.15 1.14
C ARG A 92 -6.35 1.62 0.00
N GLU A 93 -6.88 2.83 0.09
CA GLU A 93 -7.73 3.42 -0.97
C GLU A 93 -6.99 3.50 -2.31
N TYR A 94 -5.73 3.94 -2.32
CA TYR A 94 -4.90 3.97 -3.53
C TYR A 94 -4.69 2.58 -4.11
N ARG A 95 -4.42 1.56 -3.28
CA ARG A 95 -4.26 0.17 -3.73
C ARG A 95 -5.54 -0.38 -4.33
N GLU A 96 -6.69 -0.09 -3.72
CA GLU A 96 -8.00 -0.48 -4.24
C GLU A 96 -8.29 0.18 -5.58
N LYS A 97 -8.08 1.50 -5.71
CA LYS A 97 -8.22 2.22 -6.98
C LYS A 97 -7.30 1.65 -8.06
N LEU A 98 -6.05 1.32 -7.74
CA LEU A 98 -5.13 0.71 -8.70
C LEU A 98 -5.58 -0.70 -9.12
N LYS A 99 -6.15 -1.48 -8.20
CA LYS A 99 -6.71 -2.79 -8.52
C LYS A 99 -7.91 -2.65 -9.45
N ASP A 100 -8.81 -1.70 -9.16
CA ASP A 100 -9.99 -1.45 -9.97
C ASP A 100 -9.62 -0.95 -11.38
N LEU A 101 -8.70 0.02 -11.49
CA LEU A 101 -8.18 0.49 -12.77
C LEU A 101 -7.55 -0.64 -13.60
N ARG A 102 -6.79 -1.55 -12.96
CA ARG A 102 -6.25 -2.73 -13.64
C ARG A 102 -7.35 -3.67 -14.12
N ALA A 103 -8.39 -3.88 -13.34
CA ALA A 103 -9.54 -4.69 -13.73
C ALA A 103 -10.28 -4.06 -14.91
N GLN A 104 -10.53 -2.76 -14.89
CA GLN A 104 -11.15 -2.01 -15.98
C GLN A 104 -10.30 -2.07 -17.26
N ALA A 105 -8.98 -1.87 -17.15
CA ALA A 105 -8.07 -1.97 -18.30
C ALA A 105 -8.04 -3.39 -18.89
N ALA A 106 -8.07 -4.42 -18.05
CA ALA A 106 -8.14 -5.81 -18.50
C ALA A 106 -9.47 -6.11 -19.20
N ALA A 107 -10.60 -5.63 -18.65
CA ALA A 107 -11.91 -5.76 -19.25
C ALA A 107 -11.98 -5.06 -20.62
N HIS A 108 -11.42 -3.84 -20.73
CA HIS A 108 -11.36 -3.10 -21.98
C HIS A 108 -10.46 -3.77 -23.02
N ARG A 109 -9.31 -4.33 -22.62
CA ARG A 109 -8.47 -5.12 -23.53
C ARG A 109 -9.20 -6.36 -24.03
N LYS A 110 -9.96 -7.03 -23.15
CA LYS A 110 -10.74 -8.21 -23.52
C LYS A 110 -11.86 -7.85 -24.51
N SER A 111 -12.63 -6.80 -24.24
CA SER A 111 -13.71 -6.37 -25.16
C SER A 111 -13.18 -5.98 -26.54
N LEU A 112 -12.04 -5.30 -26.61
CA LEU A 112 -11.39 -4.99 -27.89
C LEU A 112 -10.90 -6.25 -28.61
N ALA A 113 -10.31 -7.20 -27.88
CA ALA A 113 -9.87 -8.47 -28.47
C ALA A 113 -11.05 -9.30 -28.99
N ASP A 114 -12.15 -9.35 -28.24
CA ASP A 114 -13.36 -10.07 -28.62
C ASP A 114 -14.00 -9.41 -29.85
N ALA A 115 -14.09 -8.08 -29.90
CA ALA A 115 -14.59 -7.33 -31.05
C ALA A 115 -13.72 -7.55 -32.30
N ALA A 116 -12.40 -7.44 -32.18
CA ALA A 116 -11.47 -7.70 -33.28
C ALA A 116 -11.53 -9.16 -33.75
N GLY A 117 -11.73 -10.11 -32.83
CA GLY A 117 -11.95 -11.51 -33.15
C GLY A 117 -13.23 -11.74 -33.96
N ALA A 118 -14.33 -11.11 -33.56
CA ALA A 118 -15.61 -11.17 -34.26
C ALA A 118 -15.53 -10.55 -35.67
N GLU A 119 -14.90 -9.38 -35.80
CA GLU A 119 -14.68 -8.73 -37.10
C GLU A 119 -13.82 -9.59 -38.04
N LYS A 120 -12.72 -10.16 -37.52
CA LYS A 120 -11.87 -11.07 -38.30
C LYS A 120 -12.66 -12.28 -38.78
N GLN A 121 -13.48 -12.88 -37.91
CA GLN A 121 -14.29 -14.03 -38.27
C GLN A 121 -15.31 -13.67 -39.36
N ALA A 122 -16.00 -12.53 -39.22
CA ALA A 122 -16.93 -12.04 -40.23
C ALA A 122 -16.25 -11.79 -41.58
N MET A 123 -15.03 -11.21 -41.59
CA MET A 123 -14.25 -11.02 -42.82
C MET A 123 -13.88 -12.35 -43.48
N VAL A 124 -13.46 -13.34 -42.69
CA VAL A 124 -13.11 -14.68 -43.19
C VAL A 124 -14.33 -15.38 -43.78
N GLU A 125 -15.49 -15.31 -43.11
CA GLU A 125 -16.74 -15.89 -43.61
C GLU A 125 -17.21 -15.22 -44.89
N ALA A 126 -17.15 -13.88 -44.96
CA ALA A 126 -17.45 -13.14 -46.18
C ALA A 126 -16.50 -13.51 -47.34
N ALA A 127 -15.20 -13.67 -47.06
CA ALA A 127 -14.23 -14.12 -48.05
C ALA A 127 -14.50 -15.56 -48.53
N ARG A 128 -14.86 -16.46 -47.61
CA ARG A 128 -15.24 -17.85 -47.94
C ARG A 128 -16.49 -17.89 -48.82
N ALA A 129 -17.52 -17.11 -48.50
CA ALA A 129 -18.72 -17.00 -49.31
C ALA A 129 -18.39 -16.55 -50.74
N LYS A 130 -17.62 -15.45 -50.88
CA LYS A 130 -17.14 -14.96 -52.18
C LYS A 130 -16.32 -15.99 -52.95
N ALA A 131 -15.47 -16.76 -52.27
CA ALA A 131 -14.67 -17.81 -52.90
C ALA A 131 -15.56 -18.96 -53.42
N VAL A 132 -16.57 -19.37 -52.65
CA VAL A 132 -17.55 -20.38 -53.09
C VAL A 132 -18.35 -19.89 -54.30
N ASP A 133 -18.80 -18.64 -54.30
CA ASP A 133 -19.54 -18.06 -55.42
C ASP A 133 -18.67 -17.98 -56.68
N ARG A 134 -17.41 -17.53 -56.55
CA ARG A 134 -16.45 -17.55 -57.66
C ARG A 134 -16.20 -18.95 -58.18
N ARG A 135 -16.09 -19.95 -57.30
CA ARG A 135 -15.92 -21.36 -57.71
C ARG A 135 -17.12 -21.85 -58.49
N LYS A 136 -18.34 -21.55 -58.03
CA LYS A 136 -19.58 -21.91 -58.74
C LYS A 136 -19.65 -21.24 -60.12
N ALA A 137 -19.37 -19.94 -60.18
CA ALA A 137 -19.35 -19.19 -61.44
C ALA A 137 -18.30 -19.73 -62.41
N ALA A 138 -17.08 -20.02 -61.94
CA ALA A 138 -16.03 -20.60 -62.76
C ALA A 138 -16.39 -22.01 -63.28
N MET A 139 -17.01 -22.86 -62.45
CA MET A 139 -17.49 -24.18 -62.89
C MET A 139 -18.61 -24.08 -63.93
N ALA A 140 -19.52 -23.11 -63.78
CA ALA A 140 -20.57 -22.87 -64.76
C ALA A 140 -20.00 -22.35 -66.10
N ALA A 141 -19.04 -21.42 -66.05
CA ALA A 141 -18.33 -20.93 -67.22
C ALA A 141 -17.58 -22.06 -67.93
N LEU A 142 -16.83 -22.89 -67.18
CA LEU A 142 -16.10 -24.03 -67.73
C LEU A 142 -17.04 -25.06 -68.39
N ALA A 143 -18.21 -25.31 -67.80
CA ALA A 143 -19.21 -26.20 -68.39
C ALA A 143 -19.79 -25.63 -69.69
N ALA A 144 -20.03 -24.32 -69.76
CA ALA A 144 -20.49 -23.64 -70.97
C ALA A 144 -19.42 -23.66 -72.07
N GLU A 145 -18.16 -23.35 -71.73
CA GLU A 145 -17.02 -23.43 -72.65
C GLU A 145 -16.81 -24.85 -73.17
N ALA A 146 -16.92 -25.87 -72.30
CA ALA A 146 -16.81 -27.26 -72.72
C ALA A 146 -17.96 -27.68 -73.65
N ALA A 147 -19.18 -27.16 -73.46
CA ALA A 147 -20.30 -27.42 -74.35
C ALA A 147 -20.08 -26.75 -75.72
N GLN A 148 -19.61 -25.49 -75.73
CA GLN A 148 -19.29 -24.76 -76.96
C GLN A 148 -18.15 -25.45 -77.74
N ALA A 149 -17.06 -25.79 -77.07
CA ALA A 149 -15.92 -26.47 -77.68
C ALA A 149 -16.31 -27.82 -78.31
N LYS A 150 -17.26 -28.56 -77.71
CA LYS A 150 -17.79 -29.79 -78.32
C LYS A 150 -18.56 -29.51 -79.61
N GLN A 151 -19.39 -28.47 -79.65
CA GLN A 151 -20.11 -28.09 -80.86
C GLN A 151 -19.14 -27.64 -81.96
N ASP A 152 -18.14 -26.84 -81.60
CA ASP A 152 -17.12 -26.38 -82.54
C ASP A 152 -16.28 -27.54 -83.10
N LEU A 153 -15.95 -28.55 -82.28
CA LEU A 153 -15.25 -29.76 -82.75
C LEU A 153 -16.09 -30.59 -83.72
N VAL A 154 -17.41 -30.72 -83.48
CA VAL A 154 -18.32 -31.41 -84.42
C VAL A 154 -18.37 -30.65 -85.75
N ALA A 155 -18.56 -29.33 -85.72
CA ALA A 155 -18.57 -28.51 -86.93
C ALA A 155 -17.24 -28.57 -87.70
N GLN A 156 -16.10 -28.56 -86.99
CA GLN A 156 -14.78 -28.73 -87.62
C GLN A 156 -14.60 -30.12 -88.23
N ALA A 157 -15.12 -31.18 -87.58
CA ALA A 157 -15.07 -32.54 -88.12
C ALA A 157 -15.89 -32.66 -89.41
N ASP A 158 -17.08 -32.08 -89.46
CA ASP A 158 -17.93 -32.06 -90.65
C ASP A 158 -17.27 -31.30 -91.82
N GLN A 159 -16.70 -30.12 -91.55
CA GLN A 159 -15.94 -29.35 -92.54
C GLN A 159 -14.72 -30.12 -93.05
N LEU A 160 -14.01 -30.82 -92.16
CA LEU A 160 -12.87 -31.65 -92.54
C LEU A 160 -13.31 -32.82 -93.43
N ALA A 161 -14.40 -33.51 -93.07
CA ALA A 161 -14.95 -34.62 -93.84
C ALA A 161 -15.39 -34.19 -95.25
N GLU A 162 -16.07 -33.05 -95.37
CA GLU A 162 -16.48 -32.49 -96.66
C GLU A 162 -15.29 -32.06 -97.51
N SER A 163 -14.25 -31.47 -96.90
CA SER A 163 -13.01 -31.13 -97.60
C SER A 163 -12.28 -32.38 -98.14
N LEU A 164 -12.29 -33.49 -97.38
CA LEU A 164 -11.70 -34.76 -97.79
C LEU A 164 -12.51 -35.41 -98.92
N ALA A 165 -13.85 -35.43 -98.81
CA ALA A 165 -14.74 -35.93 -99.85
C ALA A 165 -14.57 -35.18 -101.17
N THR A 166 -14.49 -33.84 -101.11
CA THR A 166 -14.27 -32.99 -102.29
C THR A 166 -12.91 -33.24 -102.94
N ARG A 167 -11.85 -33.49 -102.14
CA ARG A 167 -10.52 -33.83 -102.66
C ARG A 167 -10.50 -35.21 -103.33
N LEU A 168 -11.16 -36.20 -102.73
CA LEU A 168 -11.27 -37.54 -103.29
C LEU A 168 -12.05 -37.53 -104.62
N MET A 169 -13.17 -36.80 -104.69
CA MET A 169 -13.95 -36.65 -105.93
C MET A 169 -13.20 -35.94 -107.06
N LYS A 170 -12.22 -35.09 -106.77
CA LYS A 170 -11.37 -34.45 -107.79
C LYS A 170 -10.22 -35.32 -108.30
N GLN A 171 -9.90 -36.40 -107.60
CA GLN A 171 -8.81 -37.33 -107.95
C GLN A 171 -9.29 -38.60 -108.66
N ALA A 172 -10.60 -38.89 -108.64
CA ALA A 172 -11.25 -39.93 -109.43
C ALA A 172 -11.76 -39.36 -110.77
#